data_AF-A0AAV6FGB3-F1
#
_entry.id   AF-A0AAV6FGB3-F1
#
_cell.length_a   1.000
_cell.length_b   1.000
_cell.length_c   1.000
_cell.angle_alpha   90.00
_cell.angle_beta   90.00
_cell.angle_gamma   90.00
#
_symmetry.space_group_name_H-M   'P 1'
#
loop_
_entity.id
_entity.type
_entity.pdbx_description
1 polymer ?
#
loop_
_entity_poly.entity_id
_entity_poly.type
_entity_poly.pdbx_seq_one_letter_code
_entity_poly.pdbx_strand_id
1 'polypeptide(L)'
;MDIFAPKSLRPSKVILLALSFCGFVAFTNLSLQNNTIGTYQLAKAMTTPVIIVIQTVYYRKTFSTKIKLTLVPITLGVILNSYYDVRFNLMGMVFATLGVLVTSLYQVWVGAKQHELQVNSMQLLYYQAPMSSAFLLPLLPFFEPLTGEGGIFGPWSLQALAMVLLSGLIAFLVNLSIYWIIGNTSAVTYNMFGHFKFCITLLGGYVLFQDPLSLNQGLGIACTLVGILSYTHFKLAEQEEGKSRLAQRP
;
A
#
# COMPACT_ATOMS: atom_id res chain seq x y z
N MET A 1 1.46 24.63 -19.25
CA MET A 1 0.83 23.35 -18.85
C MET A 1 1.65 22.22 -19.48
N ASP A 2 2.80 21.90 -18.89
CA ASP A 2 3.61 20.72 -19.28
C ASP A 2 3.25 19.53 -18.38
N ILE A 3 1.98 19.11 -18.44
CA ILE A 3 1.45 18.05 -17.55
C ILE A 3 2.09 16.68 -17.90
N PHE A 4 2.66 16.53 -19.10
CA PHE A 4 3.31 15.29 -19.54
C PHE A 4 4.40 15.54 -20.60
N ALA A 5 5.66 15.64 -20.17
CA ALA A 5 6.82 15.62 -21.08
C ALA A 5 7.47 14.22 -21.03
N PRO A 6 7.12 13.27 -21.93
CA PRO A 6 7.54 11.88 -21.81
C PRO A 6 9.06 11.73 -21.86
N LYS A 7 9.68 11.39 -20.72
CA LYS A 7 11.06 10.90 -20.69
C LYS A 7 11.08 9.46 -21.16
N SER A 8 11.95 9.15 -22.13
CA SER A 8 12.19 7.77 -22.56
C SER A 8 12.91 7.02 -21.44
N LEU A 9 12.25 6.00 -20.89
CA LEU A 9 12.83 5.13 -19.87
C LEU A 9 13.23 3.80 -20.52
N ARG A 10 14.41 3.28 -20.16
CA ARG A 10 14.79 1.92 -20.54
C ARG A 10 13.84 0.94 -19.84
N PRO A 11 13.07 0.10 -20.58
CA PRO A 11 12.10 -0.81 -19.98
C PRO A 11 12.72 -1.75 -18.94
N SER A 12 13.98 -2.14 -19.12
CA SER A 12 14.73 -2.98 -18.18
C SER A 12 14.82 -2.43 -16.76
N LYS A 13 14.75 -1.11 -16.58
CA LYS A 13 14.76 -0.47 -15.25
C LYS A 13 13.40 -0.51 -14.54
N VAL A 14 12.33 -0.82 -15.27
CA VAL A 14 10.94 -0.87 -14.78
C VAL A 14 10.45 -2.31 -14.62
N ILE A 15 11.11 -3.30 -15.25
CA ILE A 15 10.77 -4.74 -15.14
C ILE A 15 10.64 -5.19 -13.70
N LEU A 16 11.64 -4.89 -12.86
CA LEU A 16 11.64 -5.33 -11.47
C LEU A 16 10.51 -4.67 -10.66
N LEU A 17 10.18 -3.41 -10.97
CA LEU A 17 9.05 -2.69 -10.38
C LEU A 17 7.72 -3.33 -10.81
N ALA A 18 7.55 -3.62 -12.10
CA ALA A 18 6.37 -4.29 -12.63
C ALA A 18 6.17 -5.68 -12.02
N LEU A 19 7.24 -6.48 -11.92
CA LEU A 19 7.19 -7.79 -11.28
C LEU A 19 6.80 -7.70 -9.80
N SER A 20 7.35 -6.72 -9.06
CA SER A 20 6.94 -6.50 -7.67
C SER A 20 5.49 -6.06 -7.53
N PHE A 21 4.96 -5.31 -8.50
CA PHE A 21 3.55 -4.96 -8.53
C PHE A 21 2.66 -6.19 -8.77
N CYS A 22 3.02 -7.07 -9.70
CA CYS A 22 2.32 -8.33 -9.93
C CYS A 22 2.28 -9.19 -8.66
N GLY A 23 3.43 -9.34 -7.98
CA GLY A 23 3.50 -10.04 -6.71
C GLY A 23 2.70 -9.36 -5.60
N PHE A 24 2.72 -8.01 -5.53
CA PHE A 24 1.90 -7.23 -4.61
C PHE A 24 0.41 -7.55 -4.80
N VAL A 25 -0.09 -7.49 -6.03
CA VAL A 25 -1.50 -7.79 -6.34
C VAL A 25 -1.83 -9.25 -5.99
N ALA A 26 -1.02 -10.20 -6.46
CA ALA A 26 -1.28 -11.64 -6.26
C ALA A 26 -1.25 -12.04 -4.77
N PHE A 27 -0.16 -11.75 -4.05
CA PHE A 27 -0.02 -12.18 -2.66
C PHE A 27 -0.95 -11.45 -1.70
N THR A 28 -1.27 -10.17 -1.96
CA THR A 28 -2.24 -9.47 -1.10
C THR A 28 -3.66 -9.96 -1.31
N ASN A 29 -4.06 -10.31 -2.55
CA ASN A 29 -5.37 -10.92 -2.80
C ASN A 29 -5.45 -12.35 -2.24
N LEU A 30 -4.41 -13.18 -2.42
CA LEU A 30 -4.35 -14.52 -1.83
C LEU A 30 -4.38 -14.46 -0.30
N SER A 31 -3.67 -13.49 0.30
CA SER A 31 -3.72 -13.27 1.75
C SER A 31 -5.13 -12.88 2.20
N LEU A 32 -5.82 -11.98 1.47
CA LEU A 32 -7.19 -11.58 1.80
C LEU A 32 -8.18 -12.74 1.66
N GLN A 33 -7.99 -13.62 0.68
CA GLN A 33 -8.83 -14.80 0.47
C GLN A 33 -8.66 -15.85 1.57
N ASN A 34 -7.43 -16.03 2.08
CA ASN A 34 -7.08 -17.13 2.99
C ASN A 34 -7.01 -16.72 4.47
N ASN A 35 -7.07 -15.42 4.77
CA ASN A 35 -7.04 -14.88 6.14
C ASN A 35 -8.31 -14.11 6.45
N THR A 36 -8.59 -13.97 7.75
CA THR A 36 -9.58 -13.00 8.23
C THR A 36 -9.13 -11.58 7.97
N ILE A 37 -10.09 -10.65 7.97
CA ILE A 37 -9.82 -9.23 7.76
C ILE A 37 -8.85 -8.72 8.82
N GLY A 38 -9.04 -9.07 10.09
CA GLY A 38 -8.15 -8.71 11.19
C GLY A 38 -6.70 -9.17 10.99
N THR A 39 -6.51 -10.42 10.58
CA THR A 39 -5.16 -10.96 10.29
C THR A 39 -4.52 -10.25 9.10
N TYR A 40 -5.30 -9.95 8.06
CA TYR A 40 -4.85 -9.19 6.90
C TYR A 40 -4.45 -7.75 7.25
N GLN A 41 -5.21 -7.06 8.11
CA GLN A 41 -4.88 -5.71 8.57
C GLN A 41 -3.64 -5.70 9.46
N LEU A 42 -3.49 -6.70 10.34
CA LEU A 42 -2.29 -6.86 11.15
C LEU A 42 -1.05 -7.06 10.27
N ALA A 43 -1.15 -7.92 9.24
CA ALA A 43 -0.08 -8.08 8.26
C ALA A 43 0.23 -6.76 7.56
N LYS A 44 -0.78 -6.01 7.10
CA LYS A 44 -0.57 -4.69 6.49
C LYS A 44 0.15 -3.71 7.41
N ALA A 45 -0.15 -3.70 8.71
CA ALA A 45 0.57 -2.87 9.69
C ALA A 45 2.06 -3.20 9.79
N MET A 46 2.44 -4.44 9.51
CA MET A 46 3.85 -4.88 9.45
C MET A 46 4.58 -4.44 8.18
N THR A 47 3.88 -3.94 7.17
CA THR A 47 4.51 -3.34 5.99
C THR A 47 5.37 -2.13 6.37
N THR A 48 4.89 -1.27 7.28
CA THR A 48 5.61 -0.06 7.68
C THR A 48 6.99 -0.33 8.33
N PRO A 49 7.13 -1.20 9.35
CA PRO A 49 8.45 -1.50 9.91
C PRO A 49 9.36 -2.19 8.89
N VAL A 50 8.83 -3.07 8.03
CA VAL A 50 9.63 -3.71 6.97
C VAL A 50 10.16 -2.67 5.97
N ILE A 51 9.35 -1.68 5.58
CA ILE A 51 9.79 -0.54 4.75
C ILE A 51 10.93 0.21 5.43
N ILE A 52 10.81 0.52 6.72
CA ILE A 52 11.86 1.24 7.47
C ILE A 52 13.16 0.43 7.48
N VAL A 53 13.08 -0.90 7.70
CA VAL A 53 14.24 -1.79 7.64
C VAL A 53 14.88 -1.78 6.25
N ILE A 54 14.11 -1.97 5.19
CA ILE A 54 14.61 -1.93 3.80
C ILE A 54 15.27 -0.60 3.49
N GLN A 55 14.64 0.52 3.84
CA GLN A 55 15.18 1.86 3.58
C GLN A 55 16.43 2.16 4.42
N THR A 56 16.53 1.64 5.63
CA THR A 56 17.71 1.81 6.50
C THR A 56 18.89 0.97 6.01
N VAL A 57 18.66 -0.30 5.67
CA VAL A 57 19.72 -1.25 5.29
C VAL A 57 20.21 -0.99 3.87
N TYR A 58 19.30 -0.91 2.90
CA TYR A 58 19.65 -0.83 1.47
C TYR A 58 19.88 0.59 0.99
N TYR A 59 19.04 1.54 1.42
CA TYR A 59 19.11 2.94 0.99
C TYR A 59 19.83 3.86 1.99
N ARG A 60 20.35 3.30 3.10
CA ARG A 60 21.08 4.03 4.15
C ARG A 60 20.31 5.25 4.69
N LYS A 61 18.98 5.24 4.62
CA LYS A 61 18.14 6.30 5.19
C LYS A 61 18.07 6.17 6.70
N THR A 62 18.33 7.26 7.40
CA THR A 62 18.21 7.32 8.85
C THR A 62 16.80 7.73 9.25
N PHE A 63 16.16 6.94 10.10
CA PHE A 63 14.91 7.30 10.76
C PHE A 63 15.18 7.58 12.23
N SER A 64 14.72 8.73 12.70
CA SER A 64 14.77 9.10 14.10
C SER A 64 14.05 8.09 14.98
N THR A 65 14.56 7.90 16.20
CA THR A 65 13.93 7.05 17.21
C THR A 65 12.51 7.51 17.50
N LYS A 66 12.22 8.82 17.42
CA LYS A 66 10.86 9.36 17.60
C LYS A 66 9.89 8.78 16.55
N ILE A 67 10.27 8.78 15.28
CA ILE A 67 9.49 8.17 14.18
C ILE A 67 9.32 6.65 14.36
N LYS A 68 10.34 5.96 14.87
CA LYS A 68 10.21 4.52 15.13
C LYS A 68 9.24 4.24 16.29
N LEU A 69 9.26 5.06 17.34
CA LEU A 69 8.36 4.92 18.48
C LEU A 69 6.89 5.14 18.11
N THR A 70 6.58 5.96 17.11
CA THR A 70 5.18 6.15 16.67
C THR A 70 4.57 4.91 16.02
N LEU A 71 5.38 3.92 15.61
CA LEU A 71 4.88 2.65 15.09
C LEU A 71 4.21 1.82 16.19
N VAL A 72 4.67 1.93 17.43
CA VAL A 72 4.14 1.16 18.58
C VAL A 72 2.64 1.43 18.79
N PRO A 73 2.16 2.67 18.99
CA PRO A 73 0.73 2.92 19.15
C PRO A 73 -0.10 2.55 17.90
N ILE A 74 0.48 2.65 16.70
CA ILE A 74 -0.20 2.24 15.45
C ILE A 74 -0.40 0.72 15.42
N THR A 75 0.66 -0.05 15.67
CA THR A 75 0.58 -1.51 15.68
C THR A 75 -0.33 -2.00 16.80
N LEU A 76 -0.24 -1.41 18.00
CA LEU A 76 -1.16 -1.73 19.10
C LEU A 76 -2.61 -1.41 18.73
N GLY A 77 -2.87 -0.27 18.10
CA GLY A 77 -4.20 0.11 17.66
C GLY A 77 -4.80 -0.85 16.63
N VAL A 78 -3.98 -1.34 15.68
CA VAL A 78 -4.41 -2.35 14.70
C VAL A 78 -4.68 -3.70 15.37
N ILE A 79 -3.86 -4.11 16.34
CA ILE A 79 -4.08 -5.34 17.13
C ILE A 79 -5.40 -5.25 17.90
N LEU A 80 -5.66 -4.13 18.59
CA LEU A 80 -6.90 -3.92 19.35
C LEU A 80 -8.14 -3.96 18.44
N ASN A 81 -8.06 -3.32 17.27
CA ASN A 81 -9.13 -3.38 16.27
C ASN A 81 -9.40 -4.80 15.74
N SER A 82 -8.37 -5.62 15.69
CA SER A 82 -8.42 -6.96 15.09
C SER A 82 -8.61 -8.08 16.11
N TYR A 83 -8.62 -7.78 17.41
CA TYR A 83 -8.45 -8.76 18.49
C TYR A 83 -9.40 -9.97 18.38
N TYR A 84 -10.67 -9.73 18.09
CA TYR A 84 -11.69 -10.79 17.97
C TYR A 84 -11.79 -11.41 16.57
N ASP A 85 -11.15 -10.80 15.57
CA ASP A 85 -11.24 -11.21 14.17
C ASP A 85 -9.97 -11.96 13.70
N VAL A 86 -8.89 -11.98 14.49
CA VAL A 86 -7.68 -12.73 14.12
C VAL A 86 -7.96 -14.23 14.21
N ARG A 87 -7.77 -14.93 13.08
CA ARG A 87 -7.70 -16.39 13.02
C ARG A 87 -6.45 -16.78 12.25
N PHE A 88 -5.61 -17.59 12.88
CA PHE A 88 -4.36 -18.02 12.26
C PHE A 88 -4.61 -19.19 11.33
N ASN A 89 -4.26 -19.02 10.07
CA ASN A 89 -4.18 -20.06 9.06
C ASN A 89 -2.74 -20.12 8.56
N LEU A 90 -2.08 -21.29 8.59
CA LEU A 90 -0.68 -21.42 8.18
C LEU A 90 -0.47 -20.96 6.73
N MET A 91 -1.34 -21.38 5.82
CA MET A 91 -1.27 -21.01 4.40
C MET A 91 -1.51 -19.51 4.21
N GLY A 92 -2.52 -18.96 4.90
CA GLY A 92 -2.79 -17.53 4.93
C GLY A 92 -1.62 -16.72 5.49
N MET A 93 -0.95 -17.20 6.54
CA MET A 93 0.22 -16.55 7.14
C MET A 93 1.40 -16.50 6.16
N VAL A 94 1.66 -17.59 5.41
CA VAL A 94 2.70 -17.59 4.36
C VAL A 94 2.40 -16.53 3.29
N PHE A 95 1.16 -16.47 2.78
CA PHE A 95 0.76 -15.44 1.82
C PHE A 95 0.81 -14.03 2.41
N ALA A 96 0.45 -13.87 3.69
CA ALA A 96 0.54 -12.58 4.38
C ALA A 96 2.00 -12.12 4.50
N THR A 97 2.92 -13.00 4.90
CA THR A 97 4.36 -12.66 5.00
C THR A 97 4.93 -12.30 3.63
N LEU A 98 4.68 -13.10 2.60
CA LEU A 98 5.12 -12.79 1.23
C LEU A 98 4.50 -11.48 0.73
N GLY A 99 3.20 -11.29 0.99
CA GLY A 99 2.50 -10.05 0.69
C GLY A 99 3.13 -8.83 1.34
N VAL A 100 3.47 -8.90 2.62
CA VAL A 100 4.15 -7.81 3.35
C VAL A 100 5.52 -7.50 2.76
N LEU A 101 6.33 -8.52 2.48
CA LEU A 101 7.67 -8.35 1.91
C LEU A 101 7.60 -7.69 0.52
N VAL A 102 6.76 -8.23 -0.37
CA VAL A 102 6.62 -7.72 -1.74
C VAL A 102 5.99 -6.32 -1.74
N THR A 103 4.97 -6.07 -0.91
CA THR A 103 4.35 -4.74 -0.76
C THR A 103 5.39 -3.71 -0.31
N SER A 104 6.22 -4.07 0.67
CA SER A 104 7.25 -3.19 1.21
C SER A 104 8.30 -2.86 0.16
N LEU A 105 8.80 -3.87 -0.56
CA LEU A 105 9.76 -3.70 -1.66
C LEU A 105 9.18 -2.83 -2.78
N TYR A 106 7.96 -3.14 -3.21
CA TYR A 106 7.25 -2.40 -4.25
C TYR A 106 7.12 -0.92 -3.88
N GLN A 107 6.61 -0.58 -2.70
CA GLN A 107 6.43 0.81 -2.28
C GLN A 107 7.76 1.57 -2.16
N VAL A 108 8.82 0.90 -1.68
CA VAL A 108 10.17 1.49 -1.66
C VAL A 108 10.68 1.75 -3.07
N TRP A 109 10.51 0.80 -4.00
CA TRP A 109 10.93 0.95 -5.38
C TRP A 109 10.13 1.99 -6.15
N VAL A 110 8.82 2.14 -5.90
CA VAL A 110 8.02 3.24 -6.47
C VAL A 110 8.68 4.57 -6.15
N GLY A 111 9.00 4.83 -4.88
CA GLY A 111 9.66 6.09 -4.48
C GLY A 111 11.09 6.21 -4.99
N ALA A 112 11.88 5.13 -4.90
CA ALA A 112 13.26 5.14 -5.35
C ALA A 112 13.38 5.36 -6.86
N LYS A 113 12.52 4.75 -7.67
CA LYS A 113 12.55 4.87 -9.14
C LYS A 113 12.04 6.21 -9.63
N GLN A 114 11.04 6.82 -8.98
CA GLN A 114 10.66 8.21 -9.31
C GLN A 114 11.84 9.17 -9.12
N HIS A 115 12.61 9.00 -8.03
CA HIS A 115 13.80 9.81 -7.77
C HIS A 115 15.00 9.45 -8.67
N GLU A 116 15.32 8.16 -8.86
CA GLU A 116 16.45 7.72 -9.70
C GLU A 116 16.28 8.15 -11.17
N LEU A 117 15.06 8.03 -11.69
CA LEU A 117 14.76 8.30 -13.10
C LEU A 117 14.32 9.75 -13.33
N GLN A 118 14.14 10.55 -12.28
CA GLN A 118 13.69 11.93 -12.33
C GLN A 118 12.38 12.06 -13.14
N VAL A 119 11.42 11.18 -12.84
CA VAL A 119 10.12 11.09 -13.51
C VAL A 119 8.99 11.37 -12.53
N ASN A 120 7.89 11.90 -13.05
CA ASN A 120 6.69 12.09 -12.26
C ASN A 120 5.92 10.77 -12.05
N SER A 121 4.96 10.80 -11.14
CA SER A 121 4.13 9.65 -10.75
C SER A 121 3.36 9.03 -11.93
N MET A 122 2.82 9.86 -12.83
CA MET A 122 2.07 9.41 -14.01
C MET A 122 2.97 8.73 -15.04
N GLN A 123 4.17 9.26 -15.28
CA GLN A 123 5.15 8.73 -16.22
C GLN A 123 5.61 7.34 -15.79
N LEU A 124 5.95 7.17 -14.52
CA LEU A 124 6.39 5.86 -14.04
C LEU A 124 5.25 4.83 -14.11
N LEU A 125 4.03 5.22 -13.75
CA LEU A 125 2.85 4.36 -13.87
C LEU A 125 2.55 3.99 -15.32
N TYR A 126 2.69 4.93 -16.26
CA TYR A 126 2.48 4.71 -17.70
C TYR A 126 3.39 3.60 -18.26
N TYR A 127 4.64 3.52 -17.82
CA TYR A 127 5.56 2.44 -18.23
C TYR A 127 5.31 1.13 -17.47
N GLN A 128 4.94 1.21 -16.20
CA GLN A 128 4.78 0.03 -15.34
C GLN A 128 3.47 -0.72 -15.59
N ALA A 129 2.35 -0.03 -15.85
CA ALA A 129 1.03 -0.64 -15.96
C ALA A 129 0.90 -1.61 -17.16
N PRO A 130 1.29 -1.25 -18.40
CA PRO A 130 1.22 -2.18 -19.53
C PRO A 130 2.11 -3.41 -19.34
N MET A 131 3.31 -3.22 -18.78
CA MET A 131 4.24 -4.31 -18.48
C MET A 131 3.68 -5.26 -17.42
N SER A 132 3.06 -4.72 -16.38
CA SER A 132 2.44 -5.53 -15.33
C SER A 132 1.24 -6.33 -15.86
N SER A 133 0.45 -5.73 -16.74
CA SER A 133 -0.64 -6.43 -17.44
C SER A 133 -0.10 -7.60 -18.28
N ALA A 134 0.98 -7.37 -19.04
CA ALA A 134 1.64 -8.41 -19.83
C ALA A 134 2.22 -9.56 -18.97
N PHE A 135 2.65 -9.28 -17.75
CA PHE A 135 3.12 -10.32 -16.82
C PHE A 135 1.98 -11.07 -16.12
N LEU A 136 0.85 -10.43 -15.86
CA LEU A 136 -0.31 -11.07 -15.23
C LEU A 136 -1.14 -11.91 -16.21
N LEU A 137 -1.22 -11.50 -17.48
CA LEU A 137 -1.99 -12.19 -18.52
C LEU A 137 -1.69 -13.70 -18.62
N PRO A 138 -0.42 -14.14 -18.68
CA PRO A 138 -0.09 -15.57 -18.71
C PRO A 138 -0.41 -16.32 -17.42
N LEU A 139 -0.56 -15.61 -16.29
CA LEU A 139 -0.88 -16.21 -15.00
C LEU A 139 -2.40 -16.44 -14.82
N LEU A 140 -3.25 -15.69 -15.54
CA LEU A 140 -4.71 -15.78 -15.42
C LEU A 140 -5.26 -17.22 -15.53
N PRO A 141 -4.85 -18.06 -16.51
CA PRO A 141 -5.37 -19.42 -16.65
C PRO A 141 -5.09 -20.34 -15.45
N PHE A 142 -4.09 -20.01 -14.62
CA PHE A 142 -3.73 -20.80 -13.45
C PHE A 142 -4.54 -20.42 -12.21
N PHE A 143 -5.09 -19.21 -12.17
CA PHE A 143 -5.83 -18.67 -11.02
C PHE A 143 -7.33 -18.55 -11.28
N GLU A 144 -7.75 -18.44 -12.53
CA GLU A 144 -9.15 -18.29 -12.93
C GLU A 144 -9.56 -19.32 -13.99
N PRO A 145 -10.80 -19.85 -13.91
CA PRO A 145 -11.32 -20.76 -14.92
C PRO A 145 -11.44 -20.08 -16.28
N LEU A 146 -11.03 -20.76 -17.35
CA LEU A 146 -11.08 -20.22 -18.71
C LEU A 146 -12.49 -20.23 -19.30
N THR A 147 -13.27 -21.27 -19.01
CA THR A 147 -14.61 -21.52 -19.54
C THR A 147 -15.57 -21.89 -18.40
N GLY A 148 -16.87 -21.60 -18.58
CA GLY A 148 -17.91 -21.81 -17.57
C GLY A 148 -18.52 -20.52 -17.03
N GLU A 149 -19.50 -20.63 -16.12
CA GLU A 149 -20.02 -19.48 -15.39
C GLU A 149 -18.93 -18.88 -14.51
N GLY A 150 -18.65 -17.59 -14.70
CA GLY A 150 -17.54 -16.90 -14.01
C GLY A 150 -16.17 -17.10 -14.66
N GLY A 151 -16.07 -17.82 -15.78
CA GLY A 151 -14.81 -17.96 -16.51
C GLY A 151 -14.48 -16.76 -17.41
N ILE A 152 -13.21 -16.61 -17.79
CA ILE A 152 -12.73 -15.46 -18.60
C ILE A 152 -13.55 -15.30 -19.89
N PHE A 153 -13.86 -16.41 -20.57
CA PHE A 153 -14.68 -16.45 -21.79
C PHE A 153 -16.15 -16.83 -21.52
N GLY A 154 -16.62 -16.65 -20.28
CA GLY A 154 -18.02 -16.89 -19.90
C GLY A 154 -18.98 -15.86 -20.50
N PRO A 155 -20.30 -16.15 -20.48
CA PRO A 155 -21.33 -15.22 -20.97
C PRO A 155 -21.52 -14.07 -19.96
N TRP A 156 -20.69 -13.03 -20.06
CA TRP A 156 -20.76 -11.85 -19.19
C TRP A 156 -21.88 -10.89 -19.60
N SER A 157 -22.66 -10.43 -18.63
CA SER A 157 -23.67 -9.38 -18.86
C SER A 157 -23.02 -8.01 -19.07
N LEU A 158 -23.71 -7.11 -19.76
CA LEU A 158 -23.24 -5.73 -19.95
C LEU A 158 -23.03 -5.00 -18.61
N GLN A 159 -23.87 -5.31 -17.61
CA GLN A 159 -23.74 -4.77 -16.26
C GLN A 159 -22.45 -5.25 -15.57
N ALA A 160 -22.12 -6.54 -15.69
CA ALA A 160 -20.88 -7.09 -15.17
C ALA A 160 -19.66 -6.43 -15.83
N LEU A 161 -19.68 -6.28 -17.15
CA LEU A 161 -18.61 -5.60 -17.88
C LEU A 161 -18.45 -4.14 -17.47
N ALA A 162 -19.56 -3.41 -17.28
CA ALA A 162 -19.55 -2.03 -16.81
C ALA A 162 -18.96 -1.91 -15.39
N MET A 163 -19.30 -2.83 -14.49
CA MET A 163 -18.75 -2.87 -13.13
C MET A 163 -17.25 -3.19 -13.13
N VAL A 164 -16.79 -4.10 -14.00
CA VAL A 164 -15.36 -4.40 -14.18
C VAL A 164 -14.62 -3.17 -14.67
N LEU A 165 -15.12 -2.48 -15.70
CA LEU A 165 -14.51 -1.25 -16.22
C LEU A 165 -14.45 -0.15 -15.15
N LEU A 166 -15.52 0.05 -14.38
CA LEU A 166 -15.56 1.01 -13.29
C LEU A 166 -14.54 0.65 -12.20
N SER A 167 -14.45 -0.63 -11.81
CA SER A 167 -13.45 -1.09 -10.85
C SER A 167 -12.02 -0.88 -11.34
N GLY A 168 -11.77 -1.07 -12.65
CA GLY A 168 -10.48 -0.81 -13.28
C GLY A 168 -10.11 0.67 -13.26
N LEU A 169 -11.07 1.57 -13.51
CA LEU A 169 -10.87 3.01 -13.38
C LEU A 169 -10.53 3.40 -11.93
N ILE A 170 -11.27 2.88 -10.95
CA ILE A 170 -10.99 3.12 -9.53
C ILE A 170 -9.62 2.56 -9.15
N ALA A 171 -9.27 1.35 -9.60
CA ALA A 171 -7.97 0.75 -9.36
C ALA A 171 -6.83 1.57 -9.96
N PHE A 172 -7.02 2.13 -11.16
CA PHE A 172 -6.07 3.08 -11.76
C PHE A 172 -5.90 4.34 -10.90
N LEU A 173 -6.99 4.94 -10.43
CA LEU A 173 -6.94 6.12 -9.55
C LEU A 173 -6.26 5.82 -8.21
N VAL A 174 -6.49 4.64 -7.63
CA VAL A 174 -5.79 4.19 -6.42
C VAL A 174 -4.30 4.03 -6.69
N ASN A 175 -3.91 3.40 -7.81
CA ASN A 175 -2.50 3.27 -8.18
C ASN A 175 -1.84 4.63 -8.43
N LEU A 176 -2.51 5.53 -9.12
CA LEU A 176 -2.03 6.90 -9.29
C LEU A 176 -1.83 7.59 -7.94
N SER A 177 -2.78 7.45 -7.02
CA SER A 177 -2.68 8.02 -5.66
C SER A 177 -1.50 7.43 -4.89
N ILE A 178 -1.23 6.13 -5.01
CA ILE A 178 -0.05 5.46 -4.42
C ILE A 178 1.23 6.14 -4.92
N TYR A 179 1.36 6.27 -6.25
CA TYR A 179 2.56 6.85 -6.86
C TYR A 179 2.73 8.31 -6.48
N TRP A 180 1.64 9.07 -6.46
CA TRP A 180 1.64 10.49 -6.13
C TRP A 180 2.02 10.74 -4.67
N ILE A 181 1.41 10.01 -3.72
CA ILE A 181 1.74 10.15 -2.29
C ILE A 181 3.19 9.72 -2.04
N ILE A 182 3.62 8.57 -2.58
CA ILE A 182 4.98 8.06 -2.36
C ILE A 182 6.02 8.99 -3.00
N GLY A 183 5.75 9.50 -4.21
CA GLY A 183 6.64 10.39 -4.95
C GLY A 183 6.85 11.74 -4.28
N ASN A 184 5.78 12.34 -3.75
CA ASN A 184 5.84 13.63 -3.08
C ASN A 184 6.22 13.54 -1.59
N THR A 185 6.07 12.36 -0.97
CA THR A 185 6.36 12.17 0.46
C THR A 185 7.32 11.00 0.71
N SER A 186 6.80 9.80 0.98
CA SER A 186 7.58 8.57 1.20
C SER A 186 6.65 7.36 1.31
N ALA A 187 7.20 6.16 1.12
CA ALA A 187 6.51 4.89 1.38
C ALA A 187 5.95 4.77 2.81
N VAL A 188 6.68 5.23 3.83
CA VAL A 188 6.22 5.21 5.23
C VAL A 188 4.98 6.09 5.42
N THR A 189 4.99 7.33 4.89
CA THR A 189 3.81 8.22 4.93
C THR A 189 2.61 7.63 4.21
N TYR A 190 2.80 6.96 3.07
CA TYR A 190 1.71 6.27 2.38
C TYR A 190 1.03 5.21 3.27
N ASN A 191 1.81 4.43 4.04
CA ASN A 191 1.20 3.47 4.98
C ASN A 191 0.42 4.15 6.10
N MET A 192 0.85 5.33 6.56
CA MET A 192 0.08 6.10 7.54
C MET A 192 -1.29 6.50 6.99
N PHE A 193 -1.36 6.93 5.72
CA PHE A 193 -2.64 7.16 5.03
C PHE A 193 -3.46 5.88 4.89
N GLY A 194 -2.81 4.73 4.70
CA GLY A 194 -3.47 3.41 4.70
C GLY A 194 -4.14 3.10 6.04
N HIS A 195 -3.45 3.34 7.15
CA HIS A 195 -4.00 3.16 8.49
C HIS A 195 -5.10 4.17 8.81
N PHE A 196 -4.93 5.42 8.36
CA PHE A 196 -5.96 6.45 8.48
C PHE A 196 -7.23 6.07 7.69
N LYS A 197 -7.08 5.59 6.46
CA LYS A 197 -8.18 5.06 5.64
C LYS A 197 -8.91 3.94 6.37
N PHE A 198 -8.18 3.01 6.98
CA PHE A 198 -8.77 1.91 7.74
C PHE A 198 -9.64 2.43 8.90
N CYS A 199 -9.16 3.39 9.68
CA CYS A 199 -9.95 4.02 10.75
C CYS A 199 -11.23 4.68 10.21
N ILE A 200 -11.15 5.41 9.09
CA ILE A 200 -12.33 6.02 8.46
C ILE A 200 -13.31 4.95 8.00
N THR A 201 -12.84 3.83 7.44
CA THR A 201 -13.71 2.74 7.00
C THR A 201 -14.46 2.12 8.18
N LEU A 202 -13.80 1.91 9.34
CA LEU A 202 -14.47 1.40 10.55
C LEU A 202 -15.51 2.39 11.09
N LEU A 203 -15.16 3.67 11.18
CA LEU A 203 -16.09 4.71 11.64
C LEU A 203 -17.27 4.89 10.67
N GLY A 204 -17.02 4.83 9.37
CA GLY A 204 -18.04 4.87 8.34
C GLY A 204 -18.98 3.66 8.41
N GLY A 205 -18.44 2.48 8.71
CA GLY A 205 -19.20 1.26 9.03
C GLY A 205 -20.24 1.50 10.12
N TYR A 206 -19.77 2.03 11.25
CA TYR A 206 -20.63 2.38 12.39
C TYR A 206 -21.69 3.44 12.04
N VAL A 207 -21.31 4.54 11.38
CA VAL A 207 -22.24 5.65 11.11
C VAL A 207 -23.27 5.29 10.05
N LEU A 208 -22.85 4.65 8.96
CA LEU A 208 -23.72 4.38 7.80
C LEU A 208 -24.53 3.09 7.93
N PHE A 209 -23.91 2.02 8.45
CA PHE A 209 -24.51 0.69 8.51
C PHE A 209 -24.98 0.32 9.93
N GLN A 210 -24.75 1.18 10.92
CA GLN A 210 -25.09 0.94 12.33
C GLN A 210 -24.42 -0.33 12.89
N ASP A 211 -23.26 -0.69 12.34
CA ASP A 211 -22.46 -1.83 12.80
C ASP A 211 -21.87 -1.54 14.18
N PRO A 212 -22.21 -2.29 15.25
CA PRO A 212 -21.80 -1.95 16.60
C PRO A 212 -20.29 -2.02 16.77
N LEU A 213 -19.67 -0.90 17.17
CA LEU A 213 -18.25 -0.85 17.51
C LEU A 213 -18.03 -1.40 18.92
N SER A 214 -17.18 -2.40 19.03
CA SER A 214 -16.69 -2.85 20.33
C SER A 214 -15.80 -1.79 20.98
N LEU A 215 -15.74 -1.79 22.32
CA LEU A 215 -14.86 -0.89 23.07
C LEU A 215 -13.39 -1.02 22.62
N ASN A 216 -12.94 -2.24 22.31
CA ASN A 216 -11.59 -2.53 21.82
C ASN A 216 -11.31 -1.86 20.48
N GLN A 217 -12.29 -1.86 19.56
CA GLN A 217 -12.17 -1.16 18.28
C GLN A 217 -12.13 0.36 18.47
N GLY A 218 -12.95 0.90 19.38
CA GLY A 218 -12.90 2.32 19.73
C GLY A 218 -11.52 2.76 20.25
N LEU A 219 -10.96 2.01 21.20
CA LEU A 219 -9.61 2.23 21.71
C LEU A 219 -8.54 2.03 20.62
N GLY A 220 -8.72 1.01 19.76
CA GLY A 220 -7.81 0.73 18.66
C GLY A 220 -7.73 1.87 17.65
N ILE A 221 -8.88 2.46 17.29
CA ILE A 221 -8.96 3.66 16.44
C ILE A 221 -8.23 4.83 17.11
N ALA A 222 -8.51 5.11 18.39
CA ALA A 222 -7.87 6.20 19.12
C ALA A 222 -6.33 6.05 19.16
N CYS A 223 -5.83 4.87 19.53
CA CYS A 223 -4.38 4.58 19.54
C CYS A 223 -3.75 4.75 18.15
N THR A 224 -4.42 4.26 17.10
CA THR A 224 -3.93 4.37 15.72
C THR A 224 -3.83 5.84 15.29
N LEU A 225 -4.86 6.64 15.57
CA LEU A 225 -4.89 8.07 15.23
C LEU A 225 -3.81 8.86 15.99
N VAL A 226 -3.64 8.62 17.30
CA VAL A 226 -2.58 9.25 18.10
C VAL A 226 -1.20 8.94 17.52
N GLY A 227 -0.97 7.69 17.11
CA GLY A 227 0.28 7.28 16.45
C GLY A 227 0.53 7.99 15.12
N ILE A 228 -0.50 8.09 14.27
CA ILE A 228 -0.41 8.79 12.98
C ILE A 228 -0.16 10.30 13.16
N LEU A 229 -0.85 10.94 14.10
CA LEU A 229 -0.68 12.35 14.42
C LEU A 229 0.73 12.63 14.95
N SER A 230 1.22 11.77 15.85
CA SER A 230 2.58 11.86 16.39
C SER A 230 3.63 11.66 15.29
N TYR A 231 3.44 10.69 14.39
CA TYR A 231 4.33 10.49 13.24
C TYR A 231 4.37 11.75 12.35
N THR A 232 3.21 12.32 12.06
CA THR A 232 3.09 13.51 11.22
C THR A 232 3.79 14.69 11.86
N HIS A 233 3.58 14.92 13.15
CA HIS A 233 4.23 15.99 13.90
C HIS A 233 5.76 15.85 13.90
N PHE A 234 6.29 14.68 14.28
CA PHE A 234 7.75 14.47 14.31
C PHE A 234 8.38 14.56 12.93
N LYS A 235 7.71 14.06 11.90
CA LYS A 235 8.21 14.16 10.53
C LYS A 235 8.27 15.59 10.03
N LEU A 236 7.26 16.40 10.32
CA LEU A 236 7.26 17.83 9.95
C LEU A 236 8.35 18.59 10.70
N ALA A 237 8.49 18.35 12.01
CA ALA A 237 9.55 18.96 12.83
C ALA A 237 10.96 18.62 12.29
N GLU A 238 11.21 17.37 11.91
CA GLU A 238 12.49 16.97 11.31
C GLU A 238 12.76 17.62 9.94
N GLN A 239 11.70 17.86 9.14
CA GLN A 239 11.83 18.58 7.88
C GLN A 239 12.14 20.07 8.08
N GLU A 240 11.53 20.70 9.09
CA GLU A 240 11.80 22.09 9.46
C GLU A 240 13.21 22.27 10.00
N GLU A 241 13.64 21.43 10.95
CA GLU A 241 15.01 21.45 11.48
C GLU A 241 16.06 21.27 10.37
N GLY A 242 15.79 20.36 9.41
CA GLY A 242 16.66 20.15 8.26
C GLY A 242 16.79 21.39 7.37
N LYS A 243 15.70 22.09 7.09
CA LYS A 243 15.70 23.34 6.32
C LYS A 243 16.45 24.46 7.04
N SER A 244 16.23 24.63 8.35
CA SER A 244 16.94 25.64 9.15
C SER A 244 18.44 25.40 9.18
N ARG A 245 18.90 24.15 9.30
CA ARG A 245 20.33 23.80 9.24
C ARG A 245 20.95 24.09 7.88
N LEU A 246 20.22 23.87 6.78
CA LEU A 246 20.68 24.19 5.43
C LEU A 246 20.76 25.70 5.19
N ALA A 247 19.82 26.48 5.71
CA ALA A 247 19.82 27.94 5.63
C ALA A 247 20.94 28.61 6.45
N GLN A 248 21.47 27.91 7.46
CA GLN A 248 22.56 28.38 8.33
C GLN A 248 23.96 27.94 7.88
N ARG A 249 24.09 27.13 6.82
CA ARG A 249 25.40 26.80 6.25
C ARG A 249 25.88 27.98 5.39
N PRO A 250 27.03 28.61 5.70
CA PRO A 250 27.59 29.71 4.92
C PRO A 250 28.02 29.26 3.51
#